data_AF-A0A1H9CEU8-F1
#
_entry.id   AF-A0A1H9CEU8-F1
#
_cell.length_a   1.000
_cell.length_b   1.000
_cell.length_c   1.000
_cell.angle_alpha   90.00
_cell.angle_beta   90.00
_cell.angle_gamma   90.00
#
_symmetry.space_group_name_H-M   'P 1'
#
loop_
_entity.id
_entity.type
_entity.pdbx_description
1 polymer ?
#
loop_
_entity_poly.entity_id
_entity_poly.type
_entity_poly.pdbx_seq_one_letter_code
_entity_poly.pdbx_strand_id
1 'polypeptide(L)'
;MSKNIVFKNYIFFICVVLMLICVTSCASQGVASYSQQNAEITKETYLIDITFEGGTGKAYIKSPVEVTSVDGEMTAKFVWSSKNYDYMIVNGIKYENENDGGESTFTVDIDNIEEPLTVIGDTVAMSTPHEIEYVITWGEKENSETETITSVAADREAVEKALADAGLSLTEIVPLKYAQCFTIDKYGDYSYITIDNSCDYLVVPEDGAVPEGLPEEVVVLQKPLDNTYLVSTAAMDLINTCGALDMIKLSGTKESDWFIDDAKKAMQDGSIQYAGKYRAPDYELILGSGCNLAIENTMIYHEPAAKAKLEELGIPVLVETSSYESHPLGRLEWIKLYGVLYDKEEEAKRYYDEQLSAIEPIMSDNKSTGKTVAFFHVTANGMINVRKPGDYITKMIELSGGTYALTSMDEEENALSTMNMQMEDFYKEASQADIIIYNSTIGGEITSIDELIDKNELFKDFKAVKEGRVYCTERDLFQQTTGVAEFMKDLNDVLNDVDRDYTYINKLD
;
A
#
# COMPACT_ATOMS: atom_id res chain seq x y z
N MET A 1 -42.60 -56.27 32.41
CA MET A 1 -43.31 -54.97 32.35
C MET A 1 -42.50 -53.86 33.04
N SER A 2 -41.20 -53.74 32.72
CA SER A 2 -40.29 -52.77 33.37
C SER A 2 -39.08 -52.43 32.46
N LYS A 3 -39.36 -52.10 31.19
CA LYS A 3 -38.33 -51.60 30.26
C LYS A 3 -38.76 -50.38 29.42
N ASN A 4 -40.03 -49.95 29.48
CA ASN A 4 -40.55 -48.83 28.68
C ASN A 4 -40.70 -47.49 29.42
N ILE A 5 -40.40 -47.42 30.72
CA ILE A 5 -40.48 -46.17 31.50
C ILE A 5 -39.13 -45.45 31.57
N VAL A 6 -38.01 -46.16 31.48
CA VAL A 6 -36.68 -45.55 31.51
C VAL A 6 -36.32 -44.89 30.16
N PHE A 7 -36.77 -45.47 29.04
CA PHE A 7 -36.48 -44.93 27.69
C PHE A 7 -37.27 -43.66 27.37
N LYS A 8 -38.49 -43.51 27.92
CA LYS A 8 -39.32 -42.31 27.71
C LYS A 8 -38.80 -41.10 28.50
N ASN A 9 -38.20 -41.34 29.68
CA ASN A 9 -37.57 -40.27 30.46
C ASN A 9 -36.21 -39.85 29.89
N TYR A 10 -35.45 -40.76 29.26
CA TYR A 10 -34.20 -40.38 28.58
C TYR A 10 -34.43 -39.57 27.30
N ILE A 11 -35.46 -39.89 26.50
CA ILE A 11 -35.80 -39.10 25.30
C ILE A 11 -36.36 -37.73 25.68
N PHE A 12 -37.12 -37.61 26.77
CA PHE A 12 -37.60 -36.31 27.26
C PHE A 12 -36.47 -35.46 27.85
N PHE A 13 -35.48 -36.07 28.52
CA PHE A 13 -34.30 -35.35 29.01
C PHE A 13 -33.34 -34.94 27.89
N ILE A 14 -33.19 -35.76 26.84
CA ILE A 14 -32.35 -35.43 25.68
C ILE A 14 -33.00 -34.33 24.83
N CYS A 15 -34.34 -34.32 24.66
CA CYS A 15 -35.03 -33.21 23.97
C CYS A 15 -35.04 -31.90 24.76
N VAL A 16 -35.08 -31.94 26.11
CA VAL A 16 -35.01 -30.73 26.95
C VAL A 16 -33.58 -30.19 27.06
N VAL A 17 -32.56 -31.05 27.00
CA VAL A 17 -31.15 -30.62 26.94
C VAL A 17 -30.78 -30.11 25.54
N LEU A 18 -31.34 -30.66 24.46
CA LEU A 18 -31.18 -30.09 23.10
C LEU A 18 -31.97 -28.79 22.88
N MET A 19 -33.11 -28.59 23.55
CA MET A 19 -33.84 -27.30 23.51
C MET A 19 -33.25 -26.23 24.43
N LEU A 20 -32.48 -26.58 25.48
CA LEU A 20 -31.74 -25.60 26.27
C LEU A 20 -30.38 -25.21 25.67
N ILE A 21 -29.87 -25.95 24.69
CA ILE A 21 -28.65 -25.57 23.94
C ILE A 21 -28.98 -24.63 22.75
N CYS A 22 -30.25 -24.42 22.42
CA CYS A 22 -30.69 -23.57 21.31
C CYS A 22 -31.25 -22.18 21.70
N VAL A 23 -31.06 -21.70 22.94
CA VAL A 23 -31.61 -20.38 23.38
C VAL A 23 -30.56 -19.45 24.01
N THR A 24 -29.27 -19.77 23.95
CA THR A 24 -28.19 -18.82 24.30
C THR A 24 -27.04 -18.90 23.31
N SER A 25 -27.32 -18.58 22.05
CA SER A 25 -26.32 -18.12 21.07
C SER A 25 -26.94 -17.09 20.14
N CYS A 26 -27.72 -16.17 20.71
CA CYS A 26 -27.68 -14.78 20.27
C CYS A 26 -26.83 -14.04 21.31
N ALA A 27 -25.57 -14.46 21.48
CA ALA A 27 -24.55 -13.43 21.59
C ALA A 27 -24.61 -12.78 20.21
N SER A 28 -25.07 -11.53 20.07
CA SER A 28 -24.16 -10.42 20.31
C SER A 28 -22.73 -10.85 20.01
N GLN A 29 -22.48 -11.31 18.77
CA GLN A 29 -21.36 -10.74 18.06
C GLN A 29 -21.66 -9.25 18.11
N GLY A 30 -21.12 -8.62 19.15
CA GLY A 30 -20.88 -7.21 19.07
C GLY A 30 -20.13 -7.07 17.77
N VAL A 31 -20.76 -6.40 16.81
CA VAL A 31 -20.02 -5.48 15.96
C VAL A 31 -19.10 -4.80 16.96
N ALA A 32 -17.83 -5.22 17.00
CA ALA A 32 -16.84 -4.49 17.74
C ALA A 32 -16.96 -3.11 17.11
N SER A 33 -17.54 -2.17 17.85
CA SER A 33 -17.46 -0.77 17.50
C SER A 33 -15.98 -0.48 17.59
N TYR A 34 -15.27 -0.68 16.48
CA TYR A 34 -14.00 -0.03 16.27
C TYR A 34 -14.32 1.43 16.49
N SER A 35 -13.74 2.00 17.54
CA SER A 35 -13.74 3.43 17.69
C SER A 35 -13.13 3.96 16.40
N GLN A 36 -13.93 4.64 15.57
CA GLN A 36 -13.41 5.49 14.50
C GLN A 36 -12.36 6.37 15.16
N GLN A 37 -11.10 6.04 14.93
CA GLN A 37 -10.01 6.87 15.35
C GLN A 37 -9.96 7.94 14.27
N ASN A 38 -10.38 9.15 14.61
CA ASN A 38 -10.06 10.30 13.78
C ASN A 38 -8.53 10.33 13.69
N ALA A 39 -7.98 10.07 12.51
CA ALA A 39 -6.56 10.35 12.28
C ALA A 39 -6.39 11.86 12.26
N GLU A 40 -5.81 12.39 13.33
CA GLU A 40 -5.22 13.72 13.32
C GLU A 40 -3.83 13.59 12.71
N ILE A 41 -3.75 13.72 11.39
CA ILE A 41 -2.46 13.75 10.70
C ILE A 41 -1.90 15.16 10.89
N THR A 42 -0.77 15.27 11.59
CA THR A 42 -0.07 16.55 11.74
C THR A 42 0.95 16.68 10.63
N LYS A 43 0.77 17.70 9.77
CA LYS A 43 1.76 18.12 8.79
C LYS A 43 2.54 19.30 9.37
N GLU A 44 3.86 19.18 9.41
CA GLU A 44 4.77 20.27 9.71
C GLU A 44 5.60 20.57 8.47
N THR A 45 5.50 21.80 7.97
CA THR A 45 6.38 22.31 6.92
C THR A 45 7.32 23.33 7.53
N TYR A 46 8.61 23.19 7.29
CA TYR A 46 9.60 24.16 7.76
C TYR A 46 10.75 24.29 6.78
N LEU A 47 11.43 25.44 6.85
CA LEU A 47 12.64 25.69 6.09
C LEU A 47 13.84 25.27 6.95
N ILE A 48 14.84 24.64 6.35
CA ILE A 48 16.08 24.30 7.04
C ILE A 48 17.26 24.78 6.22
N ASP A 49 18.18 25.49 6.86
CA ASP A 49 19.43 25.81 6.20
C ASP A 49 20.23 24.54 5.94
N ILE A 50 20.96 24.49 4.83
CA ILE A 50 21.84 23.37 4.53
C ILE A 50 23.24 23.86 4.18
N THR A 51 24.21 23.00 4.47
CA THR A 51 25.51 23.04 3.82
C THR A 51 25.62 21.89 2.85
N PHE A 52 26.30 22.14 1.73
CA PHE A 52 26.33 21.25 0.58
C PHE A 52 27.77 21.11 0.10
N GLU A 53 28.29 19.89 0.16
CA GLU A 53 29.66 19.57 -0.24
C GLU A 53 29.66 18.48 -1.32
N GLY A 54 30.55 18.58 -2.30
CA GLY A 54 30.69 17.59 -3.37
C GLY A 54 30.88 18.19 -4.75
N GLY A 55 31.24 17.33 -5.71
CA GLY A 55 31.51 17.72 -7.10
C GLY A 55 32.62 18.76 -7.30
N THR A 56 32.47 19.61 -8.31
CA THR A 56 33.49 20.62 -8.70
C THR A 56 33.31 21.99 -8.03
N GLY A 57 32.33 22.13 -7.12
CA GLY A 57 31.99 23.39 -6.45
C GLY A 57 31.26 24.44 -7.30
N LYS A 58 30.81 24.08 -8.51
CA LYS A 58 30.10 24.99 -9.43
C LYS A 58 28.57 24.93 -9.30
N ALA A 59 28.03 23.79 -8.88
CA ALA A 59 26.61 23.61 -8.61
C ALA A 59 26.39 23.64 -7.10
N TYR A 60 25.25 24.17 -6.70
CA TYR A 60 24.75 24.17 -5.33
C TYR A 60 23.24 23.91 -5.33
N ILE A 61 22.75 23.40 -4.20
CA ILE A 61 21.32 23.35 -3.87
C ILE A 61 20.97 24.64 -3.12
N LYS A 62 19.84 25.25 -3.46
CA LYS A 62 19.37 26.47 -2.79
C LYS A 62 19.07 26.19 -1.32
N SER A 63 19.53 27.08 -0.45
CA SER A 63 19.26 27.08 0.99
C SER A 63 18.49 28.35 1.36
N PRO A 64 17.50 28.29 2.28
CA PRO A 64 17.05 27.09 2.98
C PRO A 64 16.23 26.14 2.09
N VAL A 65 16.20 24.86 2.44
CA VAL A 65 15.38 23.83 1.77
C VAL A 65 14.08 23.63 2.54
N GLU A 66 13.01 23.35 1.81
CA GLU A 66 11.72 23.02 2.40
C GLU A 66 11.71 21.56 2.81
N VAL A 67 11.35 21.32 4.07
CA VAL A 67 11.17 19.98 4.65
C VAL A 67 9.74 19.87 5.14
N THR A 68 9.08 18.80 4.71
CA THR A 68 7.71 18.48 5.10
C THR A 68 7.72 17.18 5.89
N SER A 69 7.23 17.21 7.12
CA SER A 69 7.01 16.05 7.99
C SER A 69 5.52 15.79 8.10
N VAL A 70 5.07 14.58 7.79
CA VAL A 70 3.67 14.15 7.98
C VAL A 70 3.70 12.81 8.70
N ASP A 71 3.18 12.79 9.92
CA ASP A 71 3.15 11.60 10.79
C ASP A 71 4.50 10.89 10.95
N GLY A 72 5.60 11.67 10.97
CA GLY A 72 6.97 11.17 11.11
C GLY A 72 7.68 10.82 9.80
N GLU A 73 6.97 10.77 8.67
CA GLU A 73 7.61 10.65 7.35
C GLU A 73 8.03 12.02 6.83
N MET A 74 9.30 12.13 6.40
CA MET A 74 9.90 13.39 6.02
C MET A 74 10.26 13.40 4.54
N THR A 75 9.95 14.51 3.88
CA THR A 75 10.41 14.80 2.53
C THR A 75 11.19 16.11 2.49
N ALA A 76 12.19 16.21 1.62
CA ALA A 76 12.96 17.42 1.39
C ALA A 76 12.91 17.81 -0.08
N LYS A 77 12.67 19.10 -0.34
CA LYS A 77 12.63 19.66 -1.68
C LYS A 77 13.95 20.36 -2.02
N PHE A 78 14.68 19.75 -2.94
CA PHE A 78 15.99 20.23 -3.39
C PHE A 78 15.90 20.91 -4.74
N VAL A 79 16.12 22.23 -4.76
CA VAL A 79 16.21 23.03 -5.99
C VAL A 79 17.67 23.30 -6.32
N TRP A 80 18.14 22.73 -7.42
CA TRP A 80 19.50 22.89 -7.89
C TRP A 80 19.67 24.20 -8.67
N SER A 81 20.80 24.88 -8.47
CA SER A 81 21.22 26.05 -9.27
C SER A 81 21.41 25.79 -10.77
N SER A 82 21.32 24.53 -11.21
CA SER A 82 21.46 24.10 -12.60
C SER A 82 20.19 23.39 -13.05
N LYS A 83 19.81 23.61 -14.31
CA LYS A 83 18.74 22.89 -15.01
C LYS A 83 19.16 21.55 -15.63
N ASN A 84 20.45 21.21 -15.52
CA ASN A 84 21.05 20.08 -16.23
C ASN A 84 21.30 18.89 -15.29
N TYR A 85 20.32 18.60 -14.42
CA TYR A 85 20.29 17.35 -13.66
C TYR A 85 19.06 16.55 -14.10
N ASP A 86 19.28 15.33 -14.55
CA ASP A 86 18.22 14.47 -15.06
C ASP A 86 17.54 13.73 -13.89
N TYR A 87 18.35 13.19 -12.98
CA TYR A 87 17.86 12.51 -11.78
C TYR A 87 18.77 12.74 -10.57
N MET A 88 18.22 12.48 -9.39
CA MET A 88 18.93 12.41 -8.13
C MET A 88 18.64 11.07 -7.44
N ILE A 89 19.66 10.40 -6.93
CA ILE A 89 19.52 9.18 -6.14
C ILE A 89 19.68 9.55 -4.67
N VAL A 90 18.67 9.20 -3.86
CA VAL A 90 18.66 9.38 -2.41
C VAL A 90 18.23 8.08 -1.78
N ASN A 91 19.01 7.56 -0.83
CA ASN A 91 18.77 6.26 -0.20
C ASN A 91 18.60 5.10 -1.21
N GLY A 92 19.28 5.19 -2.36
CA GLY A 92 19.18 4.20 -3.44
C GLY A 92 17.95 4.33 -4.34
N ILE A 93 17.02 5.23 -4.01
CA ILE A 93 15.83 5.52 -4.81
C ILE A 93 16.16 6.62 -5.81
N LYS A 94 15.81 6.38 -7.08
CA LYS A 94 16.02 7.32 -8.18
C LYS A 94 14.81 8.26 -8.30
N TYR A 95 15.06 9.56 -8.14
CA TYR A 95 14.09 10.64 -8.31
C TYR A 95 14.40 11.40 -9.60
N GLU A 96 13.49 11.33 -10.56
CA GLU A 96 13.57 12.09 -11.80
C GLU A 96 13.28 13.58 -11.55
N ASN A 97 13.86 14.46 -12.36
CA ASN A 97 13.65 15.90 -12.25
C ASN A 97 12.17 16.27 -12.49
N GLU A 98 11.60 17.03 -11.54
CA GLU A 98 10.19 17.45 -11.54
C GLU A 98 9.91 18.60 -12.52
N ASN A 99 10.94 19.31 -12.97
CA ASN A 99 10.82 20.48 -13.84
C ASN A 99 11.27 20.20 -15.28
N ASP A 100 10.43 20.54 -16.26
CA ASP A 100 10.80 20.55 -17.68
C ASP A 100 11.31 21.94 -18.11
N GLY A 101 12.64 22.08 -18.19
CA GLY A 101 13.32 23.30 -18.69
C GLY A 101 13.65 24.38 -17.66
N GLY A 102 13.13 24.26 -16.43
CA GLY A 102 13.47 25.08 -15.26
C GLY A 102 14.71 24.61 -14.50
N GLU A 103 15.03 25.22 -13.36
CA GLU A 103 16.02 24.69 -12.42
C GLU A 103 15.63 23.28 -11.99
N SER A 104 16.59 22.37 -11.89
CA SER A 104 16.29 20.97 -11.58
C SER A 104 15.77 20.89 -10.15
N THR A 105 14.60 20.28 -9.98
CA THR A 105 13.93 20.17 -8.68
C THR A 105 13.66 18.71 -8.39
N PHE A 106 13.96 18.31 -7.17
CA PHE A 106 13.71 16.96 -6.68
C PHE A 106 13.10 17.06 -5.29
N THR A 107 11.88 16.59 -5.13
CA THR A 107 11.33 16.28 -3.81
C THR A 107 11.70 14.83 -3.53
N VAL A 108 12.32 14.56 -2.38
CA VAL A 108 12.82 13.22 -2.04
C VAL A 108 12.47 12.85 -0.63
N ASP A 109 12.33 11.56 -0.38
CA ASP A 109 12.05 11.04 0.96
C ASP A 109 13.37 10.99 1.73
N ILE A 110 13.35 11.42 2.99
CA ILE A 110 14.53 11.50 3.86
C ILE A 110 14.23 10.81 5.20
N ASP A 111 15.22 10.12 5.75
CA ASP A 111 15.04 9.36 7.00
C ASP A 111 14.97 10.30 8.22
N ASN A 112 15.78 11.35 8.23
CA ASN A 112 15.85 12.36 9.28
C ASN A 112 16.61 13.60 8.78
N ILE A 113 16.72 14.59 9.66
CA ILE A 113 17.47 15.85 9.45
C ILE A 113 18.57 16.04 10.50
N GLU A 114 18.94 14.98 11.22
CA GLU A 114 20.00 15.01 12.24
C GLU A 114 21.34 14.54 11.67
N GLU A 115 21.31 13.60 10.73
CA GLU A 115 22.47 13.00 10.09
C GLU A 115 22.69 13.56 8.66
N PRO A 116 23.95 13.69 8.20
CA PRO A 116 24.22 14.12 6.83
C PRO A 116 23.59 13.19 5.79
N LEU A 117 22.91 13.77 4.81
CA LEU A 117 22.29 13.05 3.71
C LEU A 117 23.25 12.95 2.51
N THR A 118 23.54 11.74 2.05
CA THR A 118 24.30 11.52 0.81
C THR A 118 23.35 11.42 -0.37
N VAL A 119 23.61 12.20 -1.42
CA VAL A 119 22.80 12.21 -2.65
C VAL A 119 23.70 12.09 -3.87
N ILE A 120 23.22 11.43 -4.92
CA ILE A 120 23.93 11.32 -6.20
C ILE A 120 23.14 12.04 -7.27
N GLY A 121 23.67 13.12 -7.84
CA GLY A 121 23.04 13.83 -8.94
C GLY A 121 23.68 13.46 -10.28
N ASP A 122 22.90 13.03 -11.26
CA ASP A 122 23.39 12.86 -12.63
C ASP A 122 23.28 14.17 -13.40
N THR A 123 24.43 14.67 -13.89
CA THR A 123 24.47 15.92 -14.65
C THR A 123 24.76 15.72 -16.13
N VAL A 124 23.91 16.32 -16.96
CA VAL A 124 24.04 16.37 -18.42
C VAL A 124 24.67 17.67 -18.93
N ALA A 125 25.22 18.49 -18.03
CA ALA A 125 25.92 19.73 -18.41
C ALA A 125 27.22 19.49 -19.20
N MET A 126 27.72 18.25 -19.18
CA MET A 126 28.95 17.82 -19.87
C MET A 126 28.61 16.99 -21.11
N SER A 127 29.57 16.79 -22.02
CA SER A 127 29.36 16.04 -23.28
C SER A 127 28.93 14.58 -23.07
N THR A 128 29.11 14.05 -21.86
CA THR A 128 28.55 12.78 -21.38
C THR A 128 27.92 13.02 -20.00
N PRO A 129 26.80 12.35 -19.66
CA PRO A 129 26.25 12.35 -18.31
C PRO A 129 27.26 11.84 -17.29
N HIS A 130 27.21 12.37 -16.07
CA HIS A 130 28.05 11.94 -14.97
C HIS A 130 27.26 11.99 -13.67
N GLU A 131 27.22 10.87 -12.96
CA GLU A 131 26.79 10.79 -11.57
C GLU A 131 27.85 11.38 -10.65
N ILE A 132 27.43 12.32 -9.82
CA ILE A 132 28.30 12.99 -8.86
C ILE A 132 27.67 12.85 -7.49
N GLU A 133 28.44 12.35 -6.53
CA GLU A 133 28.05 12.25 -5.12
C GLU A 133 28.23 13.58 -4.40
N TYR A 134 27.27 13.90 -3.55
CA TYR A 134 27.21 15.09 -2.71
C TYR A 134 26.75 14.71 -1.31
N VAL A 135 27.20 15.48 -0.32
CA VAL A 135 26.80 15.35 1.07
C VAL A 135 26.12 16.64 1.51
N ILE A 136 24.90 16.51 2.00
CA ILE A 136 24.06 17.58 2.54
C ILE A 136 24.13 17.47 4.06
N THR A 137 24.52 18.54 4.73
CA THR A 137 24.45 18.62 6.20
C THR A 137 23.42 19.66 6.60
N TRP A 138 22.48 19.24 7.44
CA TRP A 138 21.36 20.03 7.92
C TRP A 138 21.79 21.06 8.96
N GLY A 139 21.22 22.26 8.86
CA GLY A 139 21.48 23.40 9.73
C GLY A 139 20.30 23.69 10.67
N GLU A 140 20.08 24.98 10.95
CA GLU A 140 19.01 25.40 11.86
C GLU A 140 17.65 25.42 11.15
N LYS A 141 16.60 24.98 11.86
CA LYS A 141 15.21 25.09 11.41
C LYS A 141 14.75 26.54 11.48
N GLU A 142 14.25 27.08 10.37
CA GLU A 142 13.60 28.38 10.26
C GLU A 142 12.10 28.19 9.97
N ASN A 143 11.24 28.92 10.68
CA ASN A 143 9.78 29.01 10.48
C ASN A 143 9.05 27.67 10.26
N SER A 144 8.28 27.22 11.25
CA SER A 144 7.38 26.07 11.11
C SER A 144 5.94 26.50 10.89
N GLU A 145 5.31 25.98 9.84
CA GLU A 145 3.87 25.97 9.66
C GLU A 145 3.35 24.56 10.00
N THR A 146 2.42 24.49 10.95
CA THR A 146 1.80 23.23 11.38
C THR A 146 0.34 23.23 10.94
N GLU A 147 -0.04 22.28 10.11
CA GLU A 147 -1.41 22.03 9.69
C GLU A 147 -1.89 20.71 10.28
N THR A 148 -3.05 20.71 10.92
CA THR A 148 -3.73 19.50 11.37
C THR A 148 -4.71 19.08 10.28
N ILE A 149 -4.42 17.99 9.59
CA ILE A 149 -5.33 17.39 8.62
C ILE A 149 -6.20 16.40 9.41
N THR A 150 -7.44 16.81 9.68
CA THR A 150 -8.45 15.94 10.28
C THR A 150 -9.30 15.31 9.18
N SER A 151 -9.21 14.00 8.98
CA SER A 151 -10.29 13.25 8.35
C SER A 151 -11.41 13.10 9.39
N VAL A 152 -12.44 13.92 9.29
CA VAL A 152 -13.63 13.77 10.14
C VAL A 152 -14.60 12.88 9.38
N ALA A 153 -14.85 11.67 9.88
CA ALA A 153 -15.89 10.82 9.33
C ALA A 153 -17.23 11.58 9.35
N ALA A 154 -18.07 11.42 8.31
CA ALA A 154 -19.32 12.15 8.26
C ALA A 154 -20.24 11.71 9.42
N ASP A 155 -21.12 12.61 9.85
CA ASP A 155 -22.18 12.24 10.79
C ASP A 155 -23.12 11.22 10.12
N ARG A 156 -22.91 9.94 10.45
CA ARG A 156 -23.65 8.82 9.87
C ARG A 156 -25.16 8.96 10.02
N GLU A 157 -25.66 9.53 11.12
CA GLU A 157 -27.09 9.75 11.30
C GLU A 157 -27.62 10.79 10.30
N ALA A 158 -26.83 11.82 10.02
CA ALA A 158 -27.16 12.83 9.01
C ALA A 158 -27.15 12.24 7.58
N VAL A 159 -26.18 11.38 7.26
CA VAL A 159 -26.13 10.67 5.97
C VAL A 159 -27.35 9.76 5.79
N GLU A 160 -27.63 8.90 6.77
CA GLU A 160 -28.75 7.97 6.72
C GLU A 160 -30.09 8.71 6.57
N LYS A 161 -30.23 9.86 7.23
CA LYS A 161 -31.40 10.73 7.09
C LYS A 161 -31.51 11.33 5.68
N ALA A 162 -30.42 11.86 5.12
CA ALA A 162 -30.43 12.44 3.77
C ALA A 162 -30.82 11.38 2.71
N LEU A 163 -30.28 10.16 2.84
CA LEU A 163 -30.65 9.02 1.98
C LEU A 163 -32.12 8.65 2.14
N ALA A 164 -32.63 8.57 3.38
CA ALA A 164 -34.03 8.27 3.65
C ALA A 164 -34.99 9.34 3.12
N ASP A 165 -34.65 10.63 3.24
CA ASP A 165 -35.43 11.75 2.72
C ASP A 165 -35.47 11.73 1.17
N ALA A 166 -34.43 11.20 0.53
CA ALA A 166 -34.41 10.90 -0.91
C ALA A 166 -35.17 9.61 -1.31
N GLY A 167 -35.80 8.93 -0.35
CA GLY A 167 -36.55 7.69 -0.59
C GLY A 167 -35.68 6.45 -0.75
N LEU A 168 -34.39 6.53 -0.41
CA LEU A 168 -33.45 5.43 -0.45
C LEU A 168 -33.46 4.70 0.91
N SER A 169 -33.34 3.38 0.87
CA SER A 169 -33.28 2.55 2.08
C SER A 169 -32.14 1.55 1.96
N LEU A 170 -31.46 1.27 3.07
CA LEU A 170 -30.41 0.26 3.12
C LEU A 170 -30.94 -1.09 2.61
N THR A 171 -30.35 -1.59 1.53
CA THR A 171 -30.72 -2.86 0.89
C THR A 171 -29.75 -3.97 1.24
N GLU A 172 -28.47 -3.66 1.37
CA GLU A 172 -27.41 -4.63 1.63
C GLU A 172 -26.23 -3.96 2.33
N ILE A 173 -25.55 -4.69 3.21
CA ILE A 173 -24.21 -4.35 3.68
C ILE A 173 -23.29 -5.36 3.02
N VAL A 174 -22.37 -4.90 2.16
CA VAL A 174 -21.49 -5.82 1.42
C VAL A 174 -20.59 -6.53 2.42
N PRO A 175 -20.62 -7.87 2.50
CA PRO A 175 -19.82 -8.59 3.47
C PRO A 175 -18.34 -8.53 3.10
N LEU A 176 -17.54 -7.98 4.02
CA LEU A 176 -16.08 -8.00 3.99
C LEU A 176 -15.58 -8.99 5.04
N LYS A 177 -14.70 -9.92 4.64
CA LYS A 177 -14.21 -10.99 5.51
C LYS A 177 -12.89 -10.64 6.18
N TYR A 178 -12.03 -9.89 5.47
CA TYR A 178 -10.68 -9.57 5.91
C TYR A 178 -10.34 -8.08 5.80
N ALA A 179 -10.93 -7.33 4.87
CA ALA A 179 -10.75 -5.88 4.80
C ALA A 179 -11.36 -5.21 6.03
N GLN A 180 -10.62 -4.27 6.60
CA GLN A 180 -11.03 -3.50 7.77
C GLN A 180 -11.02 -2.00 7.52
N CYS A 181 -10.32 -1.53 6.50
CA CYS A 181 -10.14 -0.10 6.25
C CYS A 181 -11.28 0.53 5.45
N PHE A 182 -12.31 -0.22 5.06
CA PHE A 182 -13.49 0.34 4.42
C PHE A 182 -14.76 -0.47 4.70
N THR A 183 -15.92 0.15 4.49
CA THR A 183 -17.23 -0.53 4.46
C THR A 183 -18.02 -0.09 3.23
N ILE A 184 -18.96 -0.93 2.77
CA ILE A 184 -19.87 -0.59 1.66
C ILE A 184 -21.32 -0.92 2.05
N ASP A 185 -22.14 0.11 2.13
CA ASP A 185 -23.57 0.02 2.39
C ASP A 185 -24.35 0.37 1.13
N LYS A 186 -25.16 -0.57 0.64
CA LYS A 186 -25.98 -0.42 -0.57
C LYS A 186 -27.35 0.14 -0.24
N TYR A 187 -27.79 1.13 -1.01
CA TYR A 187 -29.10 1.75 -0.92
C TYR A 187 -29.80 1.69 -2.29
N GLY A 188 -30.22 0.49 -2.69
CA GLY A 188 -30.61 0.22 -4.07
C GLY A 188 -29.39 0.27 -4.98
N ASP A 189 -29.44 1.09 -6.03
CA ASP A 189 -28.32 1.27 -6.99
C ASP A 189 -27.26 2.27 -6.49
N TYR A 190 -27.47 2.88 -5.31
CA TYR A 190 -26.50 3.76 -4.65
C TYR A 190 -25.60 2.95 -3.72
N SER A 191 -24.35 3.39 -3.55
CA SER A 191 -23.44 2.78 -2.58
C SER A 191 -22.81 3.87 -1.72
N TYR A 192 -22.95 3.75 -0.40
CA TYR A 192 -22.25 4.57 0.57
C TYR A 192 -21.01 3.81 1.04
N ILE A 193 -19.85 4.41 0.83
CA ILE A 193 -18.55 3.82 1.14
C ILE A 193 -17.89 4.68 2.21
N THR A 194 -17.50 4.06 3.32
CA THR A 194 -16.64 4.71 4.32
C THR A 194 -15.26 4.13 4.18
N ILE A 195 -14.23 4.98 4.11
CA ILE A 195 -12.83 4.58 4.10
C ILE A 195 -12.14 5.19 5.32
N ASP A 196 -11.55 4.35 6.16
CA ASP A 196 -10.80 4.78 7.34
C ASP A 196 -9.57 5.59 6.92
N ASN A 197 -9.28 6.66 7.67
CA ASN A 197 -8.20 7.62 7.39
C ASN A 197 -8.30 8.26 6.00
N SER A 198 -9.54 8.46 5.52
CA SER A 198 -9.87 9.07 4.24
C SER A 198 -11.21 9.82 4.36
N CYS A 199 -12.10 9.71 3.38
CA CYS A 199 -13.44 10.33 3.40
C CYS A 199 -14.55 9.27 3.32
N ASP A 200 -15.77 9.76 3.48
CA ASP A 200 -16.96 9.03 3.09
C ASP A 200 -17.35 9.39 1.65
N TYR A 201 -17.87 8.40 0.92
CA TYR A 201 -18.20 8.53 -0.49
C TYR A 201 -19.63 8.05 -0.74
N LEU A 202 -20.39 8.80 -1.52
CA LEU A 202 -21.66 8.34 -2.08
C LEU A 202 -21.53 8.11 -3.58
N VAL A 203 -21.53 6.84 -3.99
CA VAL A 203 -21.60 6.43 -5.38
C VAL A 203 -23.05 6.55 -5.86
N VAL A 204 -23.26 7.44 -6.82
CA VAL A 204 -24.57 7.73 -7.42
C VAL A 204 -24.63 7.07 -8.80
N PRO A 205 -25.68 6.30 -9.14
CA PRO A 205 -25.84 5.72 -10.47
C PRO A 205 -26.00 6.80 -11.54
N GLU A 206 -25.71 6.48 -12.81
CA GLU A 206 -25.64 7.46 -13.92
C GLU A 206 -26.85 8.40 -14.02
N ASP A 207 -28.06 7.86 -13.93
CA ASP A 207 -29.32 8.62 -13.97
C ASP A 207 -29.86 9.01 -12.57
N GLY A 208 -29.06 8.76 -11.52
CA GLY A 208 -29.40 9.04 -10.13
C GLY A 208 -29.34 10.53 -9.79
N ALA A 209 -30.19 10.96 -8.87
CA ALA A 209 -30.13 12.30 -8.30
C ALA A 209 -29.32 12.27 -7.02
N VAL A 210 -28.42 13.23 -6.84
CA VAL A 210 -27.69 13.42 -5.58
C VAL A 210 -28.69 13.80 -4.48
N PRO A 211 -28.77 13.04 -3.36
CA PRO A 211 -29.63 13.37 -2.22
C PRO A 211 -29.35 14.78 -1.67
N GLU A 212 -30.41 15.54 -1.40
CA GLU A 212 -30.29 16.83 -0.72
C GLU A 212 -29.92 16.63 0.76
N GLY A 213 -29.13 17.53 1.33
CA GLY A 213 -28.82 17.53 2.76
C GLY A 213 -27.74 16.52 3.19
N LEU A 214 -26.97 15.98 2.24
CA LEU A 214 -25.74 15.25 2.55
C LEU A 214 -24.75 16.15 3.32
N PRO A 215 -24.05 15.61 4.33
CA PRO A 215 -22.95 16.31 4.98
C PRO A 215 -21.86 16.72 3.97
N GLU A 216 -21.17 17.83 4.23
CA GLU A 216 -20.11 18.36 3.34
C GLU A 216 -18.90 17.41 3.26
N GLU A 217 -18.74 16.56 4.27
CA GLU A 217 -17.68 15.55 4.37
C GLU A 217 -17.90 14.35 3.42
N VAL A 218 -19.11 14.17 2.87
CA VAL A 218 -19.42 13.08 1.92
C VAL A 218 -19.09 13.52 0.50
N VAL A 219 -18.11 12.85 -0.10
CA VAL A 219 -17.73 13.07 -1.49
C VAL A 219 -18.68 12.32 -2.42
N VAL A 220 -19.31 13.03 -3.35
CA VAL A 220 -20.23 12.43 -4.32
C VAL A 220 -19.46 11.91 -5.53
N LEU A 221 -19.64 10.63 -5.84
CA LEU A 221 -19.07 9.95 -7.01
C LEU A 221 -20.18 9.61 -8.00
N GLN A 222 -20.40 10.49 -8.98
CA GLN A 222 -21.45 10.33 -9.98
C GLN A 222 -20.98 9.46 -11.14
N LYS A 223 -21.62 8.30 -11.36
CA LYS A 223 -21.31 7.42 -12.48
C LYS A 223 -21.73 8.03 -13.84
N PRO A 224 -21.12 7.59 -14.96
CA PRO A 224 -19.97 6.69 -15.03
C PRO A 224 -18.66 7.37 -14.55
N LEU A 225 -17.76 6.60 -13.94
CA LEU A 225 -16.42 7.03 -13.50
C LEU A 225 -15.34 6.66 -14.54
N ASP A 226 -15.67 6.85 -15.81
CA ASP A 226 -14.97 6.32 -16.99
C ASP A 226 -13.77 7.16 -17.48
N ASN A 227 -13.44 8.25 -16.77
CA ASN A 227 -12.29 9.11 -17.03
C ASN A 227 -11.46 9.25 -15.75
N THR A 228 -11.04 8.12 -15.17
CA THR A 228 -10.29 8.11 -13.93
C THR A 228 -8.81 8.47 -14.14
N TYR A 229 -8.27 9.34 -13.29
CA TYR A 229 -6.85 9.54 -13.03
C TYR A 229 -6.39 8.65 -11.87
N LEU A 230 -5.49 7.71 -12.16
CA LEU A 230 -5.06 6.69 -11.21
C LEU A 230 -3.58 6.86 -10.85
N VAL A 231 -3.32 7.16 -9.58
CA VAL A 231 -1.97 7.26 -9.01
C VAL A 231 -1.61 6.01 -8.22
N SER A 232 -2.55 5.43 -7.48
CA SER A 232 -2.29 4.21 -6.72
C SER A 232 -1.96 3.03 -7.65
N THR A 233 -0.72 2.52 -7.55
CA THR A 233 -0.27 1.39 -8.37
C THR A 233 -0.91 0.07 -7.94
N ALA A 234 -1.15 -0.12 -6.64
CA ALA A 234 -1.80 -1.31 -6.11
C ALA A 234 -3.27 -1.41 -6.58
N ALA A 235 -3.95 -0.27 -6.72
CA ALA A 235 -5.31 -0.20 -7.23
C ALA A 235 -5.42 -0.62 -8.71
N MET A 236 -4.43 -0.28 -9.55
CA MET A 236 -4.45 -0.62 -10.98
C MET A 236 -4.59 -2.12 -11.22
N ASP A 237 -3.90 -2.95 -10.44
CA ASP A 237 -3.94 -4.40 -10.59
C ASP A 237 -5.33 -4.96 -10.29
N LEU A 238 -5.97 -4.49 -9.22
CA LEU A 238 -7.33 -4.90 -8.84
C LEU A 238 -8.36 -4.41 -9.87
N ILE A 239 -8.23 -3.18 -10.36
CA ILE A 239 -9.10 -2.59 -11.39
C ILE A 239 -8.97 -3.33 -12.72
N ASN A 240 -7.73 -3.64 -13.15
CA ASN A 240 -7.49 -4.43 -14.35
C ASN A 240 -8.12 -5.82 -14.21
N THR A 241 -7.92 -6.47 -13.06
CA THR A 241 -8.36 -7.84 -12.81
C THR A 241 -9.88 -7.98 -12.77
N CYS A 242 -10.61 -6.99 -12.24
CA CYS A 242 -12.08 -6.99 -12.34
C CYS A 242 -12.61 -6.55 -13.72
N GLY A 243 -11.71 -6.22 -14.67
CA GLY A 243 -12.06 -5.90 -16.05
C GLY A 243 -12.55 -4.46 -16.24
N ALA A 244 -12.02 -3.52 -15.44
CA ALA A 244 -12.34 -2.09 -15.48
C ALA A 244 -11.17 -1.20 -15.92
N LEU A 245 -10.12 -1.76 -16.54
CA LEU A 245 -8.96 -0.98 -17.02
C LEU A 245 -9.38 0.13 -18.00
N ASP A 246 -10.45 -0.08 -18.77
CA ASP A 246 -10.97 0.89 -19.73
C ASP A 246 -11.55 2.14 -19.08
N MET A 247 -11.81 2.14 -17.77
CA MET A 247 -12.25 3.31 -16.99
C MET A 247 -11.09 4.24 -16.63
N ILE A 248 -9.85 3.77 -16.76
CA ILE A 248 -8.64 4.56 -16.50
C ILE A 248 -8.22 5.26 -17.79
N LYS A 249 -8.03 6.59 -17.72
CA LYS A 249 -7.57 7.40 -18.85
C LYS A 249 -6.25 8.09 -18.57
N LEU A 250 -5.94 8.31 -17.30
CA LEU A 250 -4.74 8.99 -16.89
C LEU A 250 -4.02 8.16 -15.82
N SER A 251 -2.70 8.05 -15.93
CA SER A 251 -1.86 7.36 -14.96
C SER A 251 -0.89 8.33 -14.31
N GLY A 252 -0.76 8.23 -12.99
CA GLY A 252 0.31 8.90 -12.26
C GLY A 252 1.66 8.18 -12.30
N THR A 253 1.72 7.03 -12.96
CA THR A 253 2.92 6.21 -13.14
C THR A 253 3.28 6.14 -14.63
N LYS A 254 4.58 6.24 -14.96
CA LYS A 254 5.04 6.20 -16.35
C LYS A 254 4.95 4.78 -16.91
N GLU A 255 4.84 4.65 -18.23
CA GLU A 255 4.85 3.35 -18.93
C GLU A 255 6.05 2.46 -18.53
N SER A 256 7.24 3.06 -18.38
CA SER A 256 8.47 2.35 -18.00
C SER A 256 8.42 1.75 -16.60
N ASP A 257 7.55 2.27 -15.74
CA ASP A 257 7.50 1.98 -14.31
C ASP A 257 6.31 1.08 -13.96
N TRP A 258 5.48 0.73 -14.96
CA TRP A 258 4.43 -0.28 -14.83
C TRP A 258 4.99 -1.69 -15.05
N PHE A 259 4.70 -2.55 -14.09
CA PHE A 259 4.89 -4.01 -14.19
C PHE A 259 3.58 -4.75 -14.48
N ILE A 260 2.47 -4.02 -14.61
CA ILE A 260 1.19 -4.55 -15.06
C ILE A 260 1.16 -4.43 -16.58
N ASP A 261 1.30 -5.57 -17.26
CA ASP A 261 1.42 -5.64 -18.73
C ASP A 261 0.27 -4.94 -19.47
N ASP A 262 -0.95 -5.03 -18.97
CA ASP A 262 -2.10 -4.43 -19.64
C ASP A 262 -2.16 -2.91 -19.44
N ALA A 263 -1.75 -2.40 -18.27
CA ALA A 263 -1.56 -0.96 -18.06
C ALA A 263 -0.47 -0.42 -19.00
N LYS A 264 0.63 -1.15 -19.13
CA LYS A 264 1.72 -0.80 -20.04
C LYS A 264 1.26 -0.75 -21.50
N LYS A 265 0.54 -1.76 -21.97
CA LYS A 265 -0.03 -1.80 -23.34
C LYS A 265 -1.01 -0.64 -23.56
N ALA A 266 -1.88 -0.37 -22.60
CA ALA A 266 -2.84 0.73 -22.68
C ALA A 266 -2.16 2.10 -22.71
N MET A 267 -0.99 2.26 -22.09
CA MET A 267 -0.19 3.47 -22.24
C MET A 267 0.50 3.54 -23.62
N GLN A 268 1.03 2.43 -24.11
CA GLN A 268 1.69 2.35 -25.42
C GLN A 268 0.75 2.66 -26.59
N ASP A 269 -0.51 2.21 -26.51
CA ASP A 269 -1.51 2.48 -27.55
C ASP A 269 -2.22 3.84 -27.39
N GLY A 270 -1.95 4.55 -26.28
CA GLY A 270 -2.48 5.87 -25.99
C GLY A 270 -3.87 5.89 -25.34
N SER A 271 -4.42 4.74 -24.96
CA SER A 271 -5.67 4.64 -24.19
C SER A 271 -5.54 5.20 -22.78
N ILE A 272 -4.34 5.14 -22.20
CA ILE A 272 -3.97 5.76 -20.92
C ILE A 272 -2.82 6.75 -21.17
N GLN A 273 -2.93 7.97 -20.67
CA GLN A 273 -1.88 8.99 -20.77
C GLN A 273 -1.20 9.21 -19.42
N TYR A 274 0.10 9.47 -19.41
CA TYR A 274 0.80 9.86 -18.19
C TYR A 274 0.43 11.30 -17.81
N ALA A 275 -0.06 11.52 -16.59
CA ALA A 275 -0.59 12.80 -16.12
C ALA A 275 0.12 13.32 -14.87
N GLY A 276 1.39 12.96 -14.68
CA GLY A 276 2.19 13.41 -13.52
C GLY A 276 1.95 12.58 -12.26
N LYS A 277 2.90 12.58 -11.33
CA LYS A 277 2.79 11.85 -10.06
C LYS A 277 1.90 12.61 -9.07
N TYR A 278 1.48 11.98 -7.97
CA TYR A 278 0.67 12.62 -6.91
C TYR A 278 1.19 13.99 -6.46
N ARG A 279 2.53 14.16 -6.37
CA ARG A 279 3.18 15.41 -5.93
C ARG A 279 3.36 16.46 -7.03
N ALA A 280 3.22 16.06 -8.28
CA ALA A 280 3.31 16.95 -9.44
C ALA A 280 2.32 16.53 -10.53
N PRO A 281 1.00 16.63 -10.28
CA PRO A 281 -0.01 16.29 -11.29
C PRO A 281 0.00 17.31 -12.44
N ASP A 282 -0.23 16.84 -13.66
CA ASP A 282 -0.48 17.69 -14.82
C ASP A 282 -1.95 18.12 -14.82
N TYR A 283 -2.25 19.19 -14.07
CA TYR A 283 -3.62 19.69 -13.91
C TYR A 283 -4.28 20.11 -15.23
N GLU A 284 -3.50 20.60 -16.21
CA GLU A 284 -4.04 21.00 -17.51
C GLU A 284 -4.51 19.77 -18.29
N LEU A 285 -3.70 18.71 -18.29
CA LEU A 285 -4.07 17.45 -18.92
C LEU A 285 -5.24 16.78 -18.21
N ILE A 286 -5.19 16.72 -16.87
CA ILE A 286 -6.24 16.11 -16.04
C ILE A 286 -7.60 16.79 -16.29
N LEU A 287 -7.63 18.12 -16.25
CA LEU A 287 -8.86 18.86 -16.52
C LEU A 287 -9.28 18.74 -17.99
N GLY A 288 -8.32 18.81 -18.92
CA GLY A 288 -8.55 18.75 -20.36
C GLY A 288 -9.08 17.41 -20.86
N SER A 289 -8.79 16.31 -20.15
CA SER A 289 -9.31 14.97 -20.49
C SER A 289 -10.75 14.74 -20.02
N GLY A 290 -11.32 15.65 -19.24
CA GLY A 290 -12.62 15.45 -18.60
C GLY A 290 -12.56 14.46 -17.43
N CYS A 291 -11.44 14.44 -16.69
CA CYS A 291 -11.28 13.58 -15.52
C CYS A 291 -12.45 13.74 -14.53
N ASN A 292 -13.07 12.62 -14.15
CA ASN A 292 -14.23 12.60 -13.26
C ASN A 292 -13.99 11.86 -11.93
N LEU A 293 -12.78 11.33 -11.73
CA LEU A 293 -12.34 10.73 -10.48
C LEU A 293 -10.80 10.71 -10.43
N ALA A 294 -10.22 11.12 -9.31
CA ALA A 294 -8.83 10.83 -8.98
C ALA A 294 -8.78 9.72 -7.92
N ILE A 295 -8.05 8.64 -8.18
CA ILE A 295 -7.73 7.60 -7.20
C ILE A 295 -6.28 7.76 -6.78
N GLU A 296 -6.09 8.21 -5.54
CA GLU A 296 -4.81 8.48 -4.90
C GLU A 296 -4.52 7.40 -3.85
N ASN A 297 -3.25 7.19 -3.53
CA ASN A 297 -2.85 6.43 -2.34
C ASN A 297 -2.51 7.38 -1.19
N THR A 298 -2.18 6.83 -0.02
CA THR A 298 -1.86 7.60 1.19
C THR A 298 -0.73 8.60 1.03
N MET A 299 0.12 8.48 0.00
CA MET A 299 1.21 9.43 -0.23
C MET A 299 0.71 10.85 -0.52
N ILE A 300 -0.52 11.00 -1.00
CA ILE A 300 -1.13 12.30 -1.24
C ILE A 300 -1.24 13.14 0.04
N TYR A 301 -1.23 12.53 1.22
CA TYR A 301 -1.23 13.26 2.50
C TYR A 301 0.08 14.01 2.77
N HIS A 302 1.19 13.62 2.12
CA HIS A 302 2.42 14.42 2.12
C HIS A 302 2.33 15.65 1.20
N GLU A 303 1.38 15.65 0.25
CA GLU A 303 1.14 16.76 -0.67
C GLU A 303 -0.34 17.22 -0.63
N PRO A 304 -0.82 17.76 0.50
CA PRO A 304 -2.22 18.17 0.64
C PRO A 304 -2.61 19.30 -0.33
N ALA A 305 -1.64 20.11 -0.77
CA ALA A 305 -1.89 21.13 -1.78
C ALA A 305 -2.30 20.52 -3.13
N ALA A 306 -1.73 19.35 -3.48
CA ALA A 306 -2.10 18.66 -4.71
C ALA A 306 -3.53 18.11 -4.63
N LYS A 307 -3.90 17.48 -3.50
CA LYS A 307 -5.27 17.03 -3.25
C LYS A 307 -6.27 18.20 -3.30
N ALA A 308 -6.01 19.26 -2.53
CA ALA A 308 -6.86 20.44 -2.48
C ALA A 308 -7.03 21.07 -3.87
N LYS A 309 -5.99 21.02 -4.72
CA LYS A 309 -6.07 21.54 -6.08
C LYS A 309 -6.98 20.70 -6.98
N LEU A 310 -6.92 19.37 -6.91
CA LEU A 310 -7.84 18.49 -7.63
C LEU A 310 -9.29 18.76 -7.22
N GLU A 311 -9.53 18.92 -5.93
CA GLU A 311 -10.86 19.21 -5.37
C GLU A 311 -11.37 20.61 -5.78
N GLU A 312 -10.50 21.65 -5.78
CA GLU A 312 -10.82 22.99 -6.28
C GLU A 312 -11.26 22.97 -7.75
N LEU A 313 -10.68 22.05 -8.55
CA LEU A 313 -11.02 21.85 -9.95
C LEU A 313 -12.33 21.04 -10.13
N GLY A 314 -12.97 20.63 -9.03
CA GLY A 314 -14.22 19.86 -9.05
C GLY A 314 -14.02 18.37 -9.33
N ILE A 315 -12.79 17.86 -9.23
CA ILE A 315 -12.49 16.44 -9.41
C ILE A 315 -12.58 15.77 -8.04
N PRO A 316 -13.48 14.80 -7.83
CA PRO A 316 -13.52 14.08 -6.57
C PRO A 316 -12.27 13.23 -6.39
N VAL A 317 -11.70 13.24 -5.19
CA VAL A 317 -10.50 12.47 -4.84
C VAL A 317 -10.88 11.33 -3.90
N LEU A 318 -10.67 10.10 -4.36
CA LEU A 318 -10.73 8.90 -3.53
C LEU A 318 -9.31 8.54 -3.10
N VAL A 319 -9.04 8.61 -1.79
CA VAL A 319 -7.77 8.14 -1.23
C VAL A 319 -7.97 6.73 -0.72
N GLU A 320 -7.38 5.75 -1.39
CA GLU A 320 -7.40 4.36 -0.96
C GLU A 320 -6.35 4.10 0.13
N THR A 321 -6.72 3.29 1.12
CA THR A 321 -5.92 2.98 2.31
C THR A 321 -5.62 1.49 2.40
N SER A 322 -5.59 0.79 1.26
CA SER A 322 -5.29 -0.65 1.22
C SER A 322 -3.90 -0.97 1.79
N SER A 323 -2.96 -0.02 1.75
CA SER A 323 -1.65 -0.14 2.38
C SER A 323 -1.72 -0.31 3.91
N TYR A 324 -2.80 0.14 4.56
CA TYR A 324 -3.02 0.01 6.00
C TYR A 324 -3.67 -1.33 6.41
N GLU A 325 -4.11 -2.13 5.44
CA GLU A 325 -4.59 -3.49 5.72
C GLU A 325 -3.43 -4.37 6.18
N SER A 326 -3.54 -4.87 7.41
CA SER A 326 -2.58 -5.83 8.00
C SER A 326 -2.73 -7.24 7.42
N HIS A 327 -3.94 -7.60 6.98
CA HIS A 327 -4.20 -8.91 6.41
C HIS A 327 -4.01 -8.87 4.88
N PRO A 328 -3.23 -9.79 4.28
CA PRO A 328 -2.99 -9.81 2.83
C PRO A 328 -4.29 -10.01 2.03
N LEU A 329 -5.23 -10.81 2.55
CA LEU A 329 -6.58 -10.94 1.96
C LEU A 329 -7.49 -9.74 2.21
N GLY A 330 -7.17 -8.87 3.16
CA GLY A 330 -7.84 -7.58 3.31
C GLY A 330 -7.47 -6.67 2.14
N ARG A 331 -6.18 -6.57 1.82
CA ARG A 331 -5.68 -5.86 0.62
C ARG A 331 -6.35 -6.36 -0.66
N LEU A 332 -6.42 -7.67 -0.85
CA LEU A 332 -7.07 -8.28 -2.01
C LEU A 332 -8.58 -7.97 -2.08
N GLU A 333 -9.25 -7.84 -0.93
CA GLU A 333 -10.69 -7.62 -0.85
C GLU A 333 -11.12 -6.21 -1.31
N TRP A 334 -10.18 -5.26 -1.42
CA TRP A 334 -10.39 -3.96 -2.05
C TRP A 334 -10.85 -4.07 -3.51
N ILE A 335 -10.65 -5.21 -4.17
CA ILE A 335 -11.25 -5.48 -5.50
C ILE A 335 -12.77 -5.27 -5.50
N LYS A 336 -13.45 -5.53 -4.37
CA LYS A 336 -14.90 -5.31 -4.23
C LYS A 336 -15.27 -3.83 -4.32
N LEU A 337 -14.46 -2.94 -3.74
CA LEU A 337 -14.66 -1.50 -3.82
C LEU A 337 -14.57 -1.03 -5.28
N TYR A 338 -13.53 -1.44 -6.01
CA TYR A 338 -13.39 -1.13 -7.43
C TYR A 338 -14.50 -1.74 -8.27
N GLY A 339 -14.96 -2.95 -7.90
CA GLY A 339 -16.16 -3.56 -8.47
C GLY A 339 -17.39 -2.67 -8.35
N VAL A 340 -17.60 -2.05 -7.19
CA VAL A 340 -18.71 -1.10 -6.97
C VAL A 340 -18.53 0.19 -7.76
N LEU A 341 -17.32 0.76 -7.82
CA LEU A 341 -17.06 2.00 -8.57
C LEU A 341 -17.32 1.84 -10.07
N TYR A 342 -17.00 0.68 -10.65
CA TYR A 342 -16.97 0.47 -12.10
C TYR A 342 -18.00 -0.55 -12.62
N ASP A 343 -19.01 -0.90 -11.81
CA ASP A 343 -20.07 -1.85 -12.16
C ASP A 343 -19.54 -3.25 -12.53
N LYS A 344 -18.52 -3.71 -11.79
CA LYS A 344 -17.84 -5.02 -11.91
C LYS A 344 -17.96 -5.88 -10.65
N GLU A 345 -19.05 -5.73 -9.90
CA GLU A 345 -19.23 -6.39 -8.60
C GLU A 345 -19.19 -7.92 -8.71
N GLU A 346 -19.82 -8.49 -9.74
CA GLU A 346 -19.85 -9.94 -9.96
C GLU A 346 -18.48 -10.49 -10.37
N GLU A 347 -17.74 -9.76 -11.22
CA GLU A 347 -16.37 -10.11 -11.60
C GLU A 347 -15.42 -10.03 -10.40
N ALA A 348 -15.48 -8.94 -9.63
CA ALA A 348 -14.67 -8.73 -8.43
C ALA A 348 -14.94 -9.82 -7.39
N LYS A 349 -16.23 -10.11 -7.11
CA LYS A 349 -16.63 -11.14 -6.15
C LYS A 349 -16.16 -12.53 -6.60
N ARG A 350 -16.38 -12.88 -7.87
CA ARG A 350 -15.95 -14.18 -8.41
C ARG A 350 -14.45 -14.36 -8.27
N TYR A 351 -13.66 -13.36 -8.68
CA TYR A 351 -12.21 -13.42 -8.58
C TYR A 351 -11.76 -13.59 -7.12
N TYR A 352 -12.31 -12.79 -6.21
CA TYR A 352 -11.98 -12.88 -4.78
C TYR A 352 -12.29 -14.26 -4.19
N ASP A 353 -13.48 -14.80 -4.47
CA ASP A 353 -13.90 -16.11 -3.97
C ASP A 353 -13.04 -17.25 -4.53
N GLU A 354 -12.59 -17.14 -5.79
CA GLU A 354 -11.66 -18.07 -6.42
C GLU A 354 -10.29 -18.05 -5.74
N GLN A 355 -9.72 -16.85 -5.50
CA GLN A 355 -8.44 -16.71 -4.80
C GLN A 355 -8.52 -17.25 -3.37
N LEU A 356 -9.59 -16.91 -2.63
CA LEU A 356 -9.82 -17.40 -1.28
C LEU A 356 -9.92 -18.93 -1.24
N SER A 357 -10.68 -19.52 -2.18
CA SER A 357 -10.83 -20.97 -2.27
C SER A 357 -9.51 -21.69 -2.60
N ALA A 358 -8.63 -21.05 -3.37
CA ALA A 358 -7.33 -21.61 -3.75
C ALA A 358 -6.36 -21.71 -2.56
N ILE A 359 -6.41 -20.75 -1.63
CA ILE A 359 -5.51 -20.70 -0.46
C ILE A 359 -6.13 -21.23 0.83
N GLU A 360 -7.44 -21.41 0.90
CA GLU A 360 -8.12 -21.94 2.08
C GLU A 360 -7.51 -23.27 2.58
N PRO A 361 -7.09 -24.22 1.72
CA PRO A 361 -6.37 -25.41 2.17
C PRO A 361 -5.06 -25.08 2.89
N ILE A 362 -4.27 -24.14 2.36
CA ILE A 362 -2.99 -23.72 2.93
C ILE A 362 -3.20 -23.08 4.31
N MET A 363 -4.21 -22.20 4.40
CA MET A 363 -4.54 -21.48 5.64
C MET A 363 -5.22 -22.37 6.70
N SER A 364 -6.03 -23.34 6.29
CA SER A 364 -6.80 -24.21 7.21
C SER A 364 -5.98 -25.37 7.71
N ASP A 365 -5.10 -25.93 6.87
CA ASP A 365 -4.19 -26.99 7.24
C ASP A 365 -2.97 -26.50 8.00
N ASN A 366 -2.85 -25.18 8.29
CA ASN A 366 -1.74 -24.40 8.90
C ASN A 366 -1.01 -25.09 10.06
N LYS A 367 -0.41 -26.23 9.74
CA LYS A 367 0.51 -27.00 10.53
C LYS A 367 1.82 -26.33 10.23
N SER A 368 2.27 -25.53 11.19
CA SER A 368 3.60 -24.98 11.18
C SER A 368 4.57 -26.07 10.69
N THR A 369 5.30 -25.75 9.63
CA THR A 369 6.38 -26.58 9.09
C THR A 369 7.56 -26.63 10.06
N GLY A 370 7.57 -25.77 11.09
CA GLY A 370 8.67 -25.55 12.00
C GLY A 370 9.82 -24.74 11.39
N LYS A 371 9.70 -24.31 10.12
CA LYS A 371 10.73 -23.54 9.43
C LYS A 371 10.57 -22.04 9.67
N THR A 372 11.72 -21.40 9.82
CA THR A 372 11.87 -19.96 10.03
C THR A 372 12.27 -19.26 8.73
N VAL A 373 11.70 -18.08 8.48
CA VAL A 373 11.92 -17.27 7.28
C VAL A 373 12.32 -15.86 7.67
N ALA A 374 13.46 -15.39 7.16
CA ALA A 374 13.81 -13.96 7.21
C ALA A 374 13.51 -13.30 5.86
N PHE A 375 12.88 -12.12 5.88
CA PHE A 375 12.54 -11.35 4.67
C PHE A 375 13.14 -9.95 4.78
N PHE A 376 14.04 -9.60 3.87
CA PHE A 376 14.87 -8.39 4.03
C PHE A 376 15.41 -7.88 2.70
N HIS A 377 15.95 -6.66 2.70
CA HIS A 377 16.92 -6.23 1.70
C HIS A 377 18.08 -5.46 2.34
N VAL A 378 19.19 -5.34 1.60
CA VAL A 378 20.33 -4.50 1.99
C VAL A 378 20.15 -3.13 1.35
N THR A 379 20.07 -2.09 2.17
CA THR A 379 19.95 -0.69 1.75
C THR A 379 21.28 -0.17 1.17
N ALA A 380 21.23 0.97 0.48
CA ALA A 380 22.42 1.55 -0.16
C ALA A 380 23.55 1.92 0.83
N ASN A 381 23.23 2.26 2.08
CA ASN A 381 24.21 2.56 3.12
C ASN A 381 24.66 1.32 3.92
N GLY A 382 24.22 0.12 3.52
CA GLY A 382 24.62 -1.15 4.14
C GLY A 382 23.79 -1.58 5.35
N MET A 383 22.77 -0.82 5.76
CA MET A 383 21.79 -1.28 6.75
C MET A 383 20.88 -2.36 6.16
N ILE A 384 20.26 -3.15 7.04
CA ILE A 384 19.28 -4.17 6.66
C ILE A 384 17.87 -3.62 6.88
N ASN A 385 17.08 -3.56 5.82
CA ASN A 385 15.67 -3.22 5.92
C ASN A 385 14.84 -4.51 6.00
N VAL A 386 13.94 -4.58 6.97
CA VAL A 386 13.10 -5.74 7.25
C VAL A 386 11.64 -5.34 7.40
N ARG A 387 10.74 -6.31 7.29
CA ARG A 387 9.30 -6.11 7.59
C ARG A 387 9.09 -6.17 9.10
N LYS A 388 8.21 -5.31 9.63
CA LYS A 388 7.82 -5.37 11.04
C LYS A 388 6.88 -6.57 11.30
N PRO A 389 6.88 -7.15 12.51
CA PRO A 389 5.82 -8.09 12.89
C PRO A 389 4.43 -7.49 12.67
N GLY A 390 3.51 -8.26 12.08
CA GLY A 390 2.16 -7.81 11.78
C GLY A 390 1.99 -7.16 10.39
N ASP A 391 3.08 -6.91 9.66
CA ASP A 391 3.02 -6.55 8.25
C ASP A 391 2.43 -7.69 7.39
N TYR A 392 1.78 -7.35 6.28
CA TYR A 392 1.11 -8.31 5.39
C TYR A 392 2.06 -9.39 4.84
N ILE A 393 3.34 -9.09 4.57
CA ILE A 393 4.33 -10.10 4.15
C ILE A 393 4.61 -11.09 5.29
N THR A 394 4.82 -10.58 6.51
CA THR A 394 5.05 -11.44 7.69
C THR A 394 3.83 -12.32 7.95
N LYS A 395 2.63 -11.78 7.76
CA LYS A 395 1.38 -12.53 7.84
C LYS A 395 1.29 -13.60 6.75
N MET A 396 1.71 -13.32 5.53
CA MET A 396 1.75 -14.33 4.46
C MET A 396 2.70 -15.48 4.78
N ILE A 397 3.87 -15.21 5.38
CA ILE A 397 4.79 -16.25 5.86
C ILE A 397 4.10 -17.16 6.88
N GLU A 398 3.42 -16.57 7.87
CA GLU A 398 2.70 -17.32 8.91
C GLU A 398 1.53 -18.14 8.34
N LEU A 399 0.72 -17.53 7.49
CA LEU A 399 -0.44 -18.18 6.87
C LEU A 399 -0.04 -19.32 5.92
N SER A 400 1.20 -19.29 5.43
CA SER A 400 1.78 -20.33 4.57
C SER A 400 2.45 -21.46 5.36
N GLY A 401 2.41 -21.43 6.70
CA GLY A 401 2.97 -22.45 7.59
C GLY A 401 4.41 -22.21 8.05
N GLY A 402 4.96 -21.02 7.81
CA GLY A 402 6.28 -20.61 8.29
C GLY A 402 6.22 -19.82 9.60
N THR A 403 7.38 -19.51 10.14
CA THR A 403 7.54 -18.58 11.26
C THR A 403 8.46 -17.44 10.81
N TYR A 404 8.05 -16.19 10.99
CA TYR A 404 8.94 -15.07 10.71
C TYR A 404 10.11 -15.07 11.70
N ALA A 405 11.34 -14.97 11.20
CA ALA A 405 12.55 -15.18 12.01
C ALA A 405 12.84 -14.02 12.98
N LEU A 406 12.35 -12.81 12.69
CA LEU A 406 12.62 -11.63 13.48
C LEU A 406 11.44 -11.35 14.42
N THR A 407 11.61 -11.63 15.70
CA THR A 407 10.53 -11.58 16.70
C THR A 407 10.90 -10.83 17.99
N SER A 408 12.17 -10.47 18.18
CA SER A 408 12.65 -9.82 19.42
C SER A 408 12.56 -8.29 19.39
N MET A 409 11.80 -7.74 18.47
CA MET A 409 11.72 -6.31 18.22
C MET A 409 10.63 -5.68 19.08
N ASP A 410 10.94 -4.54 19.71
CA ASP A 410 9.95 -3.73 20.39
C ASP A 410 8.94 -3.22 19.34
N GLU A 411 7.65 -3.42 19.61
CA GLU A 411 6.56 -2.83 18.83
C GLU A 411 6.61 -1.31 19.02
N GLU A 412 7.46 -0.61 18.27
CA GLU A 412 7.23 0.81 18.04
C GLU A 412 5.89 0.94 17.31
N GLU A 413 4.87 1.41 18.05
CA GLU A 413 3.51 1.73 17.61
C GLU A 413 3.49 2.88 16.58
N ASN A 414 4.23 2.76 15.48
CA ASN A 414 4.03 3.61 14.31
C ASN A 414 3.51 2.77 13.14
N ALA A 415 2.81 3.41 12.21
CA ALA A 415 2.14 2.73 11.10
C ALA A 415 3.11 2.16 10.04
N LEU A 416 4.43 2.25 10.24
CA LEU A 416 5.42 1.82 9.26
C LEU A 416 5.47 0.29 9.15
N SER A 417 5.34 -0.21 7.92
CA SER A 417 5.43 -1.65 7.58
C SER A 417 6.87 -2.20 7.57
N THR A 418 7.87 -1.32 7.61
CA THR A 418 9.30 -1.66 7.52
C THR A 418 10.11 -0.96 8.59
N MET A 419 11.32 -1.46 8.84
CA MET A 419 12.33 -0.78 9.65
C MET A 419 13.74 -1.10 9.16
N ASN A 420 14.67 -0.19 9.43
CA ASN A 420 16.09 -0.42 9.21
C ASN A 420 16.75 -0.91 10.51
N MET A 421 17.66 -1.85 10.40
CA MET A 421 18.47 -2.36 11.51
C MET A 421 19.90 -2.60 11.09
N GLN A 422 20.80 -2.61 12.07
CA GLN A 422 22.21 -2.91 11.83
C GLN A 422 22.40 -4.39 11.49
N MET A 423 23.38 -4.69 10.63
CA MET A 423 23.64 -6.06 10.18
C MET A 423 23.98 -6.99 11.34
N GLU A 424 24.66 -6.51 12.38
CA GLU A 424 24.99 -7.29 13.57
C GLU A 424 23.75 -7.76 14.35
N ASP A 425 22.71 -6.93 14.39
CA ASP A 425 21.45 -7.28 15.04
C ASP A 425 20.64 -8.22 14.15
N PHE A 426 20.60 -7.97 12.84
CA PHE A 426 20.00 -8.88 11.88
C PHE A 426 20.64 -10.27 11.93
N TYR A 427 21.98 -10.33 12.03
CA TYR A 427 22.73 -11.57 12.13
C TYR A 427 22.31 -12.40 13.36
N LYS A 428 22.10 -11.76 14.52
CA LYS A 428 21.69 -12.47 15.75
C LYS A 428 20.35 -13.17 15.58
N GLU A 429 19.42 -12.56 14.86
CA GLU A 429 18.06 -13.09 14.68
C GLU A 429 17.94 -14.04 13.48
N ALA A 430 18.57 -13.69 12.35
CA ALA A 430 18.33 -14.34 11.07
C ALA A 430 19.43 -15.35 10.65
N SER A 431 20.60 -15.38 11.28
CA SER A 431 21.70 -16.28 10.85
C SER A 431 21.35 -17.78 10.95
N GLN A 432 20.39 -18.13 11.81
CA GLN A 432 19.89 -19.50 11.97
C GLN A 432 18.57 -19.76 11.22
N ALA A 433 18.06 -18.77 10.47
CA ALA A 433 16.84 -18.95 9.69
C ALA A 433 17.00 -20.10 8.69
N ASP A 434 15.96 -20.92 8.55
CA ASP A 434 15.94 -22.04 7.60
C ASP A 434 15.92 -21.54 6.16
N ILE A 435 15.23 -20.43 5.92
CA ILE A 435 15.04 -19.79 4.62
C ILE A 435 15.30 -18.30 4.78
N ILE A 436 15.94 -17.70 3.78
CA ILE A 436 16.02 -16.25 3.66
C ILE A 436 15.50 -15.80 2.29
N ILE A 437 14.74 -14.72 2.28
CA ILE A 437 14.13 -14.14 1.07
C ILE A 437 14.59 -12.69 0.95
N TYR A 438 15.29 -12.38 -0.14
CA TYR A 438 15.72 -11.04 -0.49
C TYR A 438 14.60 -10.29 -1.22
N ASN A 439 14.24 -9.10 -0.73
CA ASN A 439 13.19 -8.27 -1.30
C ASN A 439 13.73 -7.39 -2.44
N SER A 440 13.60 -7.88 -3.67
CA SER A 440 14.06 -7.20 -4.88
C SER A 440 13.25 -5.96 -5.23
N THR A 441 12.05 -5.83 -4.68
CA THR A 441 11.14 -4.70 -4.92
C THR A 441 11.78 -3.35 -4.59
N ILE A 442 12.62 -3.32 -3.55
CA ILE A 442 13.24 -2.09 -3.04
C ILE A 442 14.77 -2.15 -3.21
N GLY A 443 15.40 -3.30 -2.94
CA GLY A 443 16.85 -3.46 -2.94
C GLY A 443 17.51 -3.66 -4.30
N GLY A 444 16.72 -3.66 -5.38
CA GLY A 444 17.14 -4.13 -6.70
C GLY A 444 17.23 -5.65 -6.77
N GLU A 445 17.09 -6.20 -7.97
CA GLU A 445 17.11 -7.65 -8.17
C GLU A 445 18.53 -8.22 -7.99
N ILE A 446 18.61 -9.39 -7.36
CA ILE A 446 19.82 -10.20 -7.30
C ILE A 446 19.54 -11.56 -7.94
N THR A 447 20.55 -12.10 -8.61
CA THR A 447 20.43 -13.31 -9.43
C THR A 447 21.26 -14.49 -8.92
N SER A 448 22.09 -14.29 -7.89
CA SER A 448 22.92 -15.36 -7.31
C SER A 448 23.20 -15.16 -5.82
N ILE A 449 23.60 -16.24 -5.15
CA ILE A 449 24.06 -16.19 -3.77
C ILE A 449 25.34 -15.36 -3.65
N ASP A 450 26.22 -15.39 -4.66
CA ASP A 450 27.45 -14.59 -4.69
C ASP A 450 27.12 -13.08 -4.67
N GLU A 451 26.11 -12.61 -5.41
CA GLU A 451 25.66 -11.22 -5.36
C GLU A 451 25.12 -10.80 -3.98
N LEU A 452 24.43 -11.71 -3.28
CA LEU A 452 24.02 -11.47 -1.90
C LEU A 452 25.24 -11.31 -0.98
N ILE A 453 26.21 -12.21 -1.12
CA ILE A 453 27.46 -12.21 -0.33
C ILE A 453 28.29 -10.96 -0.60
N ASP A 454 28.32 -10.47 -1.85
CA ASP A 454 29.03 -9.25 -2.22
C ASP A 454 28.41 -8.00 -1.57
N LYS A 455 27.10 -8.02 -1.27
CA LYS A 455 26.44 -6.95 -0.48
C LYS A 455 26.90 -6.96 0.97
N ASN A 456 27.13 -8.13 1.58
CA ASN A 456 27.73 -8.26 2.91
C ASN A 456 28.32 -9.65 3.16
N GLU A 457 29.64 -9.73 3.44
CA GLU A 457 30.32 -11.02 3.60
C GLU A 457 29.78 -11.90 4.73
N LEU A 458 29.10 -11.32 5.73
CA LEU A 458 28.52 -12.06 6.86
C LEU A 458 27.41 -13.03 6.41
N PHE A 459 26.80 -12.83 5.24
CA PHE A 459 25.82 -13.78 4.70
C PHE A 459 26.41 -15.17 4.46
N LYS A 460 27.72 -15.30 4.23
CA LYS A 460 28.43 -16.60 4.12
C LYS A 460 28.16 -17.50 5.33
N ASP A 461 27.90 -16.91 6.49
CA ASP A 461 27.70 -17.65 7.73
C ASP A 461 26.27 -18.13 7.98
N PHE A 462 25.29 -17.64 7.20
CA PHE A 462 23.88 -17.96 7.39
C PHE A 462 23.59 -19.42 7.05
N LYS A 463 22.75 -20.05 7.87
CA LYS A 463 22.28 -21.43 7.65
C LYS A 463 21.66 -21.59 6.27
N ALA A 464 20.73 -20.70 5.91
CA ALA A 464 20.07 -20.73 4.60
C ALA A 464 21.05 -20.63 3.43
N VAL A 465 22.10 -19.80 3.52
CA VAL A 465 23.13 -19.69 2.49
C VAL A 465 23.94 -20.97 2.37
N LYS A 466 24.37 -21.56 3.50
CA LYS A 466 25.12 -22.82 3.54
C LYS A 466 24.31 -24.01 3.00
N GLU A 467 22.99 -23.96 3.12
CA GLU A 467 22.06 -25.02 2.66
C GLU A 467 21.46 -24.73 1.27
N GLY A 468 21.77 -23.60 0.63
CA GLY A 468 21.20 -23.22 -0.66
C GLY A 468 19.68 -22.97 -0.61
N ARG A 469 19.19 -22.39 0.49
CA ARG A 469 17.78 -22.03 0.74
C ARG A 469 17.61 -20.50 0.72
N VAL A 470 18.20 -19.88 -0.29
CA VAL A 470 18.17 -18.44 -0.52
C VAL A 470 17.24 -18.16 -1.70
N TYR A 471 16.36 -17.20 -1.53
CA TYR A 471 15.41 -16.81 -2.55
C TYR A 471 15.36 -15.30 -2.70
N CYS A 472 14.82 -14.79 -3.81
CA CYS A 472 14.52 -13.40 -4.02
C CYS A 472 13.08 -13.22 -4.53
N THR A 473 12.42 -12.12 -4.18
CA THR A 473 11.12 -11.79 -4.80
C THR A 473 11.30 -11.25 -6.20
N GLU A 474 10.25 -11.30 -7.02
CA GLU A 474 10.19 -10.48 -8.23
C GLU A 474 10.06 -8.99 -7.88
N ARG A 475 10.44 -8.12 -8.82
CA ARG A 475 10.50 -6.66 -8.60
C ARG A 475 9.12 -6.00 -8.53
N ASP A 476 8.10 -6.67 -9.03
CA ASP A 476 6.76 -6.14 -9.28
C ASP A 476 5.72 -6.47 -8.20
N LEU A 477 6.11 -7.24 -7.17
CA LEU A 477 5.22 -7.69 -6.11
C LEU A 477 4.44 -6.55 -5.42
N PHE A 478 5.00 -5.33 -5.36
CA PHE A 478 4.30 -4.16 -4.79
C PHE A 478 3.14 -3.63 -5.64
N GLN A 479 3.11 -3.90 -6.96
CA GLN A 479 1.99 -3.53 -7.83
C GLN A 479 0.96 -4.68 -7.92
N GLN A 480 1.39 -5.92 -7.71
CA GLN A 480 0.58 -7.13 -7.93
C GLN A 480 -0.16 -7.59 -6.66
N THR A 481 -1.13 -6.79 -6.20
CA THR A 481 -1.99 -7.13 -5.05
C THR A 481 -2.77 -8.43 -5.26
N THR A 482 -3.08 -8.77 -6.51
CA THR A 482 -3.74 -10.01 -6.92
C THR A 482 -2.84 -11.24 -6.82
N GLY A 483 -1.53 -11.04 -6.70
CA GLY A 483 -0.53 -12.09 -6.53
C GLY A 483 -0.52 -12.76 -5.16
N VAL A 484 -1.26 -12.22 -4.17
CA VAL A 484 -1.27 -12.71 -2.77
C VAL A 484 -1.43 -14.22 -2.67
N ALA A 485 -2.38 -14.80 -3.40
CA ALA A 485 -2.68 -16.23 -3.29
C ALA A 485 -1.55 -17.11 -3.82
N GLU A 486 -1.01 -16.77 -4.99
CA GLU A 486 0.08 -17.53 -5.61
C GLU A 486 1.39 -17.31 -4.84
N PHE A 487 1.65 -16.12 -4.30
CA PHE A 487 2.80 -15.87 -3.42
C PHE A 487 2.73 -16.72 -2.14
N MET A 488 1.55 -16.82 -1.50
CA MET A 488 1.36 -17.70 -0.34
C MET A 488 1.56 -19.18 -0.71
N LYS A 489 1.17 -19.58 -1.92
CA LYS A 489 1.41 -20.94 -2.41
C LYS A 489 2.88 -21.21 -2.68
N ASP A 490 3.60 -20.26 -3.29
CA ASP A 490 5.06 -20.34 -3.46
C ASP A 490 5.77 -20.44 -2.10
N LEU A 491 5.38 -19.61 -1.12
CA LEU A 491 5.90 -19.70 0.26
C LEU A 491 5.63 -21.08 0.87
N ASN A 492 4.40 -21.60 0.75
CA ASN A 492 4.05 -22.90 1.30
C ASN A 492 4.86 -24.04 0.66
N ASP A 493 5.09 -23.99 -0.64
CA ASP A 493 5.89 -24.97 -1.37
C ASP A 493 7.36 -24.91 -0.94
N VAL A 494 7.95 -23.70 -0.84
CA VAL A 494 9.31 -23.48 -0.30
C VAL A 494 9.42 -24.03 1.12
N LEU A 495 8.43 -23.76 1.98
CA LEU A 495 8.36 -24.27 3.35
C LEU A 495 8.18 -25.78 3.43
N ASN A 496 7.68 -26.44 2.38
CA ASN A 496 7.52 -27.90 2.32
C ASN A 496 8.58 -28.61 1.46
N ASP A 497 9.64 -27.91 1.04
CA ASP A 497 10.69 -28.44 0.16
C ASP A 497 10.14 -29.00 -1.18
N VAL A 498 9.08 -28.39 -1.69
CA VAL A 498 8.50 -28.73 -2.99
C VAL A 498 9.25 -27.95 -4.06
N ASP A 499 10.07 -28.67 -4.83
CA ASP A 499 10.90 -28.11 -5.90
C ASP A 499 10.09 -27.97 -7.20
N ARG A 500 9.82 -26.72 -7.60
CA ARG A 500 9.16 -26.34 -8.85
C ARG A 500 9.53 -24.91 -9.22
N ASP A 501 9.18 -24.50 -10.43
CA ASP A 501 9.20 -23.10 -10.82
C ASP A 501 8.12 -22.36 -10.01
N TYR A 502 8.55 -21.39 -9.22
CA TYR A 502 7.70 -20.48 -8.45
C TYR A 502 7.36 -19.26 -9.29
N THR A 503 6.27 -18.57 -8.95
CA THR A 503 5.81 -17.40 -9.71
C THR A 503 6.42 -16.11 -9.19
N TYR A 504 6.52 -15.95 -7.86
CA TYR A 504 6.88 -14.69 -7.21
C TYR A 504 8.18 -14.75 -6.40
N ILE A 505 8.77 -15.95 -6.28
CA ILE A 505 9.94 -16.21 -5.45
C ILE A 505 10.95 -17.02 -6.25
N ASN A 506 12.06 -16.43 -6.66
CA ASN A 506 13.09 -17.13 -7.41
C ASN A 506 14.17 -17.67 -6.46
N LYS A 507 14.53 -18.94 -6.62
CA LYS A 507 15.64 -19.54 -5.87
C LYS A 507 16.97 -19.05 -6.43
N LEU A 508 17.87 -18.65 -5.56
CA LEU A 508 19.23 -18.26 -5.94
C LEU A 508 20.15 -19.48 -5.94
N ASP A 509 21.01 -19.54 -6.95
CA ASP A 509 22.07 -20.55 -7.10
C ASP A 509 23.39 -20.10 -6.46
#